data_AF-A0A0N9I1J5-F1
#
_entry.id   AF-A0A0N9I1J5-F1
#
_cell.length_a   1.000
_cell.length_b   1.000
_cell.length_c   1.000
_cell.angle_alpha   90.00
_cell.angle_beta   90.00
_cell.angle_gamma   90.00
#
_symmetry.space_group_name_H-M   'P 1'
#
loop_
_entity.id
_entity.type
_entity.pdbx_description
1 polymer ?
#
loop_
_entity_poly.entity_id
_entity_poly.type
_entity_poly.pdbx_seq_one_letter_code
_entity_poly.pdbx_strand_id
1 'polypeptide(L)'
;MIGRTLPTLKLFDMYQPIRKARRRLPVLLLIPLLLFGLMFFGFSYLVSSEPDIEVQTGVGFAASDGRELVLVPYERHGTRGMFQMMTQDMFQVRLAAVDMATGTAVWDTQLSDKLVWEASVLAAGRSHLYVATDSGLVILDLRTGAEVAAGGAVTGLGEKYVAGRAAYGYDPDGRSVVAMNADGALLTIGLDSVTAGPARPEIAAKWAGVLSPGRPDTSPSATASKVSLATGEQVQLRERAVGNALVRVGADKRETPLGNVVFPSAALVVGGATPQHVLVRHNRTVNDTDPALSVVSLQTGAVTGALPIESSPERALTASNGTTAVVTRTEIATVTADGRISALTIGKTDFFGN
;
A
#
# COMPACT_ATOMS: atom_id res chain seq x y z
N MET A 1 90.69 -55.25 9.48
CA MET A 1 91.98 -54.55 9.55
C MET A 1 91.83 -53.22 8.81
N ILE A 2 92.06 -52.10 9.53
CA ILE A 2 92.36 -50.74 9.02
C ILE A 2 91.23 -50.09 8.20
N GLY A 3 90.51 -49.04 8.64
CA GLY A 3 90.89 -47.92 9.49
C GLY A 3 91.14 -46.67 8.63
N ARG A 4 90.10 -45.87 8.33
CA ARG A 4 90.24 -44.46 7.93
C ARG A 4 89.02 -43.64 8.34
N THR A 5 89.22 -42.94 9.44
CA THR A 5 88.41 -41.85 9.98
C THR A 5 88.54 -40.62 9.07
N LEU A 6 87.40 -40.05 8.66
CA LEU A 6 87.30 -38.72 8.06
C LEU A 6 86.67 -37.75 9.07
N PRO A 7 87.12 -36.48 9.09
CA PRO A 7 86.83 -35.55 10.17
C PRO A 7 85.43 -34.95 10.10
N THR A 8 84.82 -34.85 11.28
CA THR A 8 83.55 -34.22 11.58
C THR A 8 83.67 -32.70 11.40
N LEU A 9 83.24 -32.18 10.26
CA LEU A 9 83.00 -30.75 10.05
C LEU A 9 81.74 -30.35 10.83
N LYS A 10 81.93 -29.88 12.07
CA LYS A 10 80.92 -29.11 12.81
C LYS A 10 80.76 -27.74 12.15
N LEU A 11 79.91 -27.65 11.13
CA LEU A 11 79.34 -26.36 10.74
C LEU A 11 78.25 -26.02 11.76
N PHE A 12 78.59 -25.16 12.73
CA PHE A 12 77.62 -24.44 13.52
C PHE A 12 76.83 -23.54 12.58
N ASP A 13 75.74 -24.08 12.04
CA ASP A 13 74.77 -23.30 11.28
C ASP A 13 73.97 -22.46 12.29
N MET A 14 74.43 -21.22 12.48
CA MET A 14 73.78 -20.21 13.28
C MET A 14 72.49 -19.80 12.56
N TYR A 15 71.46 -20.63 12.68
CA TYR A 15 70.12 -20.36 12.18
C TYR A 15 69.49 -19.27 13.07
N GLN A 16 69.81 -18.01 12.79
CA GLN A 16 69.07 -16.86 13.28
C GLN A 16 67.62 -17.00 12.78
N PRO A 17 66.61 -17.22 13.65
CA PRO A 17 65.24 -17.15 13.20
C PRO A 17 64.98 -15.72 12.76
N ILE A 18 64.86 -15.51 11.44
CA ILE A 18 64.37 -14.26 10.86
C ILE A 18 63.05 -13.96 11.59
N ARG A 19 63.08 -13.00 12.52
CA ARG A 19 61.89 -12.50 13.19
C ARG A 19 61.02 -11.92 12.08
N LYS A 20 60.05 -12.71 11.60
CA LYS A 20 58.99 -12.23 10.71
C LYS A 20 58.30 -11.09 11.45
N ALA A 21 58.68 -9.86 11.12
CA ALA A 21 57.97 -8.65 11.52
C ALA A 21 56.55 -8.79 10.96
N ARG A 22 55.66 -9.37 11.77
CA ARG A 22 54.28 -9.68 11.38
C ARG A 22 53.52 -8.36 11.16
N ARG A 23 53.46 -7.96 9.89
CA ARG A 23 52.30 -7.36 9.20
C ARG A 23 51.29 -6.59 10.07
N ARG A 24 51.70 -5.55 10.81
CA ARG A 24 50.75 -4.58 11.42
C ARG A 24 50.49 -3.33 10.56
N LEU A 25 51.29 -3.14 9.49
CA LEU A 25 51.09 -2.04 8.54
C LEU A 25 49.77 -2.07 7.74
N PRO A 26 49.15 -3.22 7.35
CA PRO A 26 47.96 -3.17 6.51
C PRO A 26 46.69 -2.72 7.25
N VAL A 27 46.64 -2.84 8.59
CA VAL A 27 45.45 -2.45 9.36
C VAL A 27 45.31 -0.92 9.46
N LEU A 28 46.42 -0.20 9.66
CA LEU A 28 46.42 1.26 9.75
C LEU A 28 46.00 1.95 8.44
N LEU A 29 46.30 1.35 7.29
CA LEU A 29 45.85 1.85 5.98
C LEU A 29 44.35 1.61 5.72
N LEU A 30 43.73 0.64 6.38
CA LEU A 30 42.29 0.37 6.24
C LEU A 30 41.44 1.31 7.09
N ILE A 31 41.98 1.87 8.18
CA ILE A 31 41.24 2.79 9.07
C ILE A 31 40.63 3.99 8.34
N PRO A 32 41.37 4.78 7.53
CA PRO A 32 40.78 5.92 6.83
C PRO A 32 39.72 5.50 5.81
N LEU A 33 39.87 4.34 5.17
CA LEU A 33 38.86 3.78 4.26
C LEU A 33 37.60 3.34 5.00
N LEU A 34 37.74 2.71 6.17
CA LEU A 34 36.62 2.34 7.04
C LEU A 34 35.91 3.56 7.59
N LEU A 35 36.65 4.58 8.06
CA LEU A 35 36.07 5.84 8.52
C LEU A 35 35.39 6.60 7.39
N PHE A 36 35.99 6.63 6.20
CA PHE A 36 35.36 7.21 5.02
C PHE A 36 34.07 6.46 4.68
N GLY A 37 34.08 5.13 4.64
CA GLY A 37 32.88 4.33 4.40
C GLY A 37 31.80 4.58 5.47
N LEU A 38 32.16 4.58 6.75
CA LEU A 38 31.22 4.83 7.85
C LEU A 38 30.66 6.26 7.82
N MET A 39 31.49 7.26 7.52
CA MET A 39 31.03 8.64 7.40
C MET A 39 30.18 8.80 6.14
N PHE A 40 30.66 8.37 4.99
CA PHE A 40 29.99 8.56 3.72
C PHE A 40 28.66 7.80 3.65
N PHE A 41 28.61 6.54 4.08
CA PHE A 41 27.36 5.79 4.14
C PHE A 41 26.57 6.11 5.40
N GLY A 42 27.12 5.95 6.60
CA GLY A 42 26.40 6.14 7.86
C GLY A 42 25.89 7.57 8.08
N PHE A 43 26.71 8.60 7.85
CA PHE A 43 26.25 9.99 7.99
C PHE A 43 25.21 10.35 6.95
N SER A 44 25.30 9.80 5.72
CA SER A 44 24.30 10.08 4.69
C SER A 44 22.89 9.65 5.11
N TYR A 45 22.73 8.55 5.84
CA TYR A 45 21.43 8.12 6.36
C TYR A 45 20.88 9.06 7.45
N LEU A 46 21.76 9.71 8.23
CA LEU A 46 21.35 10.65 9.28
C LEU A 46 20.91 12.01 8.74
N VAL A 47 21.43 12.43 7.58
CA VAL A 47 21.12 13.73 6.98
C VAL A 47 20.19 13.67 5.78
N SER A 48 19.85 12.47 5.30
CA SER A 48 18.88 12.32 4.20
C SER A 48 17.48 12.63 4.72
N SER A 49 16.69 13.32 3.89
CA SER A 49 15.26 13.46 4.14
C SER A 49 14.59 12.08 4.19
N GLU A 50 13.51 11.99 4.95
CA GLU A 50 12.62 10.85 4.85
C GLU A 50 12.10 10.75 3.40
N PRO A 51 11.89 9.53 2.88
CA PRO A 51 11.31 9.37 1.56
C PRO A 51 9.89 9.93 1.55
N ASP A 52 9.52 10.59 0.46
CA ASP A 52 8.15 11.04 0.26
C ASP A 52 7.29 9.82 -0.09
N ILE A 53 6.13 9.72 0.56
CA ILE A 53 5.18 8.62 0.37
C ILE A 53 3.89 9.16 -0.24
N GLU A 54 3.44 8.53 -1.32
CA GLU A 54 2.17 8.84 -1.96
C GLU A 54 1.33 7.57 -2.06
N VAL A 55 0.20 7.53 -1.37
CA VAL A 55 -0.72 6.39 -1.36
C VAL A 55 -1.52 6.39 -2.65
N GLN A 56 -1.62 5.24 -3.30
CA GLN A 56 -2.43 5.07 -4.50
C GLN A 56 -3.87 4.69 -4.13
N THR A 57 -4.81 5.11 -4.97
CA THR A 57 -6.26 4.91 -4.76
C THR A 57 -6.68 3.43 -4.84
N GLY A 58 -5.82 2.57 -5.38
CA GLY A 58 -6.02 1.15 -5.60
C GLY A 58 -6.02 0.25 -4.35
N VAL A 59 -6.49 0.75 -3.20
CA VAL A 59 -6.53 -0.01 -1.95
C VAL A 59 -7.55 -1.16 -1.97
N GLY A 60 -7.34 -2.16 -1.11
CA GLY A 60 -8.28 -3.25 -0.88
C GLY A 60 -8.23 -3.80 0.54
N PHE A 61 -9.07 -4.79 0.82
CA PHE A 61 -9.09 -5.51 2.10
C PHE A 61 -8.83 -7.00 1.89
N ALA A 62 -8.29 -7.63 2.92
CA ALA A 62 -8.14 -9.07 3.00
C ALA A 62 -8.27 -9.56 4.43
N ALA A 63 -8.62 -10.83 4.59
CA ALA A 63 -8.54 -11.52 5.86
C ALA A 63 -7.45 -12.60 5.77
N SER A 64 -6.48 -12.57 6.69
CA SER A 64 -5.41 -13.57 6.77
C SER A 64 -5.16 -13.95 8.22
N ASP A 65 -5.19 -15.24 8.53
CA ASP A 65 -4.92 -15.77 9.88
C ASP A 65 -5.74 -15.11 11.00
N GLY A 66 -7.01 -14.77 10.72
CA GLY A 66 -7.91 -14.11 11.66
C GLY A 66 -7.68 -12.61 11.83
N ARG A 67 -6.77 -12.02 11.06
CA ARG A 67 -6.51 -10.57 11.01
C ARG A 67 -7.20 -9.97 9.80
N GLU A 68 -7.72 -8.77 10.00
CA GLU A 68 -8.26 -7.92 8.94
C GLU A 68 -7.15 -6.99 8.48
N LEU A 69 -6.82 -7.07 7.19
CA LEU A 69 -5.71 -6.36 6.58
C LEU A 69 -6.25 -5.33 5.61
N VAL A 70 -5.67 -4.13 5.66
CA VAL A 70 -5.77 -3.17 4.54
C VAL A 70 -4.56 -3.34 3.65
N LEU A 71 -4.80 -3.45 2.36
CA LEU A 71 -3.81 -3.64 1.32
C LEU A 71 -3.62 -2.33 0.58
N VAL A 72 -2.41 -1.79 0.62
CA VAL A 72 -2.16 -0.40 0.27
C VAL A 72 -1.03 -0.29 -0.75
N PRO A 73 -1.37 -0.07 -2.03
CA PRO A 73 -0.38 0.33 -3.00
C PRO A 73 0.06 1.77 -2.69
N TYR A 74 1.36 2.02 -2.73
CA TYR A 74 1.93 3.35 -2.51
C TYR A 74 3.22 3.53 -3.30
N GLU A 75 3.52 4.78 -3.64
CA GLU A 75 4.78 5.21 -4.21
C GLU A 75 5.69 5.71 -3.10
N ARG A 76 6.97 5.38 -3.23
CA ARG A 76 8.04 5.86 -2.37
C ARG A 76 9.07 6.55 -3.24
N HIS A 77 9.22 7.85 -3.01
CA HIS A 77 10.13 8.72 -3.72
C HIS A 77 11.28 9.15 -2.82
N GLY A 78 12.47 9.22 -3.39
CA GLY A 78 13.65 9.77 -2.71
C GLY A 78 14.58 8.72 -2.11
N THR A 79 15.78 9.17 -1.76
CA THR A 79 16.89 8.31 -1.32
C THR A 79 17.12 8.45 0.17
N ARG A 80 17.15 7.33 0.89
CA ARG A 80 17.72 7.25 2.23
C ARG A 80 19.20 6.90 2.11
N GLY A 81 20.03 7.92 2.12
CA GLY A 81 21.49 7.79 2.06
C GLY A 81 22.06 7.52 0.67
N MET A 82 23.39 7.56 0.60
CA MET A 82 24.15 7.53 -0.65
C MET A 82 24.11 6.17 -1.35
N PHE A 83 23.85 5.09 -0.61
CA PHE A 83 23.74 3.74 -1.17
C PHE A 83 22.54 3.63 -2.12
N GLN A 84 21.36 4.12 -1.70
CA GLN A 84 20.16 4.10 -2.53
C GLN A 84 20.30 5.01 -3.76
N MET A 85 21.01 6.13 -3.62
CA MET A 85 21.34 7.00 -4.75
C MET A 85 22.21 6.28 -5.80
N MET A 86 23.18 5.47 -5.38
CA MET A 86 24.04 4.71 -6.30
C MET A 86 23.29 3.57 -7.02
N THR A 87 22.29 2.98 -6.38
CA THR A 87 21.50 1.88 -6.98
C THR A 87 20.32 2.35 -7.81
N GLN A 88 20.15 3.67 -8.01
CA GLN A 88 19.03 4.29 -8.76
C GLN A 88 17.65 3.90 -8.23
N ASP A 89 17.57 3.53 -6.96
CA ASP A 89 16.35 3.06 -6.32
C ASP A 89 15.53 4.24 -5.79
N MET A 90 15.28 5.21 -6.68
CA MET A 90 14.67 6.50 -6.34
C MET A 90 13.15 6.49 -6.44
N PHE A 91 12.60 5.51 -7.17
CA PHE A 91 11.19 5.38 -7.48
C PHE A 91 10.77 3.95 -7.23
N GLN A 92 10.02 3.72 -6.17
CA GLN A 92 9.48 2.41 -5.86
C GLN A 92 7.98 2.50 -5.82
N VAL A 93 7.33 1.55 -6.47
CA VAL A 93 5.92 1.28 -6.19
C VAL A 93 5.84 0.00 -5.40
N ARG A 94 5.16 0.08 -4.28
CA ARG A 94 5.13 -0.93 -3.25
C ARG A 94 3.69 -1.25 -2.88
N LEU A 95 3.50 -2.40 -2.26
CA LEU A 95 2.24 -2.81 -1.68
C LEU A 95 2.50 -3.26 -0.25
N ALA A 96 1.84 -2.62 0.70
CA ALA A 96 1.88 -3.03 2.09
C ALA A 96 0.57 -3.74 2.47
N ALA A 97 0.67 -4.77 3.30
CA ALA A 97 -0.46 -5.24 4.09
C ALA A 97 -0.32 -4.73 5.52
N VAL A 98 -1.32 -4.00 6.00
CA VAL A 98 -1.32 -3.41 7.34
C VAL A 98 -2.45 -4.03 8.15
N ASP A 99 -2.11 -4.54 9.33
CA ASP A 99 -3.10 -5.02 10.30
C ASP A 99 -3.95 -3.83 10.76
N MET A 100 -5.25 -3.89 10.49
CA MET A 100 -6.15 -2.77 10.76
C MET A 100 -6.37 -2.51 12.25
N ALA A 101 -6.17 -3.51 13.11
CA ALA A 101 -6.38 -3.37 14.55
C ALA A 101 -5.19 -2.67 15.22
N THR A 102 -3.97 -2.97 14.78
CA THR A 102 -2.74 -2.43 15.38
C THR A 102 -2.13 -1.29 14.58
N GLY A 103 -2.48 -1.17 13.31
CA GLY A 103 -1.85 -0.29 12.33
C GLY A 103 -0.43 -0.68 11.94
N THR A 104 0.00 -1.90 12.27
CA THR A 104 1.35 -2.38 11.96
C THR A 104 1.39 -3.08 10.60
N ALA A 105 2.39 -2.77 9.78
CA ALA A 105 2.65 -3.51 8.55
C ALA A 105 2.99 -4.98 8.87
N VAL A 106 2.29 -5.90 8.20
CA VAL A 106 2.54 -7.35 8.24
C VAL A 106 3.62 -7.71 7.24
N TRP A 107 3.54 -7.16 6.03
CA TRP A 107 4.56 -7.26 5.00
C TRP A 107 4.49 -6.04 4.07
N ASP A 108 5.58 -5.82 3.34
CA ASP A 108 5.73 -4.71 2.40
C ASP A 108 6.58 -5.16 1.20
N THR A 109 5.94 -5.27 0.03
CA THR A 109 6.53 -5.82 -1.19
C THR A 109 6.71 -4.73 -2.24
N GLN A 110 7.92 -4.63 -2.79
CA GLN A 110 8.16 -3.81 -3.97
C GLN A 110 7.58 -4.48 -5.21
N LEU A 111 6.73 -3.76 -5.94
CA LEU A 111 6.10 -4.23 -7.17
C LEU A 111 6.84 -3.72 -8.43
N SER A 112 7.41 -2.52 -8.38
CA SER A 112 8.17 -1.94 -9.49
C SER A 112 9.21 -0.92 -9.02
N ASP A 113 10.22 -0.69 -9.85
CA ASP A 113 11.26 0.33 -9.74
C ASP A 113 11.08 1.49 -10.76
N LYS A 114 9.85 1.63 -11.30
CA LYS A 114 9.55 2.56 -12.39
C LYS A 114 8.88 3.82 -11.87
N LEU A 115 9.20 4.93 -12.53
CA LEU A 115 8.53 6.22 -12.35
C LEU A 115 7.15 6.21 -13.03
N VAL A 116 6.13 6.78 -12.38
CA VAL A 116 4.73 6.82 -12.85
C VAL A 116 4.23 5.42 -13.17
N TRP A 117 4.04 4.63 -12.12
CA TRP A 117 3.55 3.27 -12.23
C TRP A 117 2.46 3.06 -11.18
N GLU A 118 1.30 2.60 -11.60
CA GLU A 118 0.16 2.50 -10.71
C GLU A 118 -0.27 1.05 -10.48
N ALA A 119 -0.81 0.79 -9.30
CA ALA A 119 -1.28 -0.50 -8.83
C ALA A 119 -2.66 -0.38 -8.18
N SER A 120 -3.52 -1.36 -8.44
CA SER A 120 -4.78 -1.54 -7.72
C SER A 120 -4.99 -2.98 -7.31
N VAL A 121 -5.28 -3.15 -6.03
CA VAL A 121 -5.83 -4.38 -5.48
C VAL A 121 -7.19 -4.62 -6.12
N LEU A 122 -7.32 -5.76 -6.81
CA LEU A 122 -8.58 -6.18 -7.40
C LEU A 122 -9.39 -7.01 -6.41
N ALA A 123 -8.74 -8.00 -5.80
CA ALA A 123 -9.35 -8.94 -4.88
C ALA A 123 -8.29 -9.68 -4.06
N ALA A 124 -8.72 -10.21 -2.92
CA ALA A 124 -7.96 -11.15 -2.11
C ALA A 124 -8.80 -12.40 -1.86
N GLY A 125 -8.18 -13.56 -2.04
CA GLY A 125 -8.71 -14.85 -1.59
C GLY A 125 -8.23 -15.16 -0.17
N ARG A 126 -8.09 -16.46 0.13
CA ARG A 126 -7.52 -16.97 1.38
C ARG A 126 -6.00 -17.05 1.37
N SER A 127 -5.41 -17.29 0.20
CA SER A 127 -3.97 -17.51 0.02
C SER A 127 -3.36 -16.56 -1.00
N HIS A 128 -4.15 -16.06 -1.95
CA HIS A 128 -3.64 -15.21 -3.02
C HIS A 128 -4.28 -13.82 -3.02
N LEU A 129 -3.47 -12.83 -3.38
CA LEU A 129 -3.83 -11.44 -3.62
C LEU A 129 -3.61 -11.12 -5.10
N TYR A 130 -4.57 -10.46 -5.72
CA TYR A 130 -4.54 -10.10 -7.13
C TYR A 130 -4.46 -8.58 -7.28
N VAL A 131 -3.41 -8.12 -7.95
CA VAL A 131 -3.09 -6.70 -8.13
C VAL A 131 -2.97 -6.41 -9.62
N ALA A 132 -3.78 -5.50 -10.11
CA ALA A 132 -3.66 -5.00 -11.47
C ALA A 132 -2.70 -3.82 -11.50
N THR A 133 -1.79 -3.84 -12.45
CA THR A 133 -0.71 -2.87 -12.57
C THR A 133 -0.55 -2.40 -14.01
N ASP A 134 0.22 -1.35 -14.24
CA ASP A 134 0.55 -0.91 -15.61
C ASP A 134 1.38 -1.95 -16.37
N SER A 135 2.07 -2.84 -15.66
CA SER A 135 2.81 -3.97 -16.25
C SER A 135 1.95 -5.23 -16.44
N GLY A 136 0.66 -5.20 -16.05
CA GLY A 136 -0.24 -6.36 -16.10
C GLY A 136 -0.70 -6.84 -14.73
N LEU A 137 -1.21 -8.07 -14.65
CA LEU A 137 -1.62 -8.69 -13.39
C LEU A 137 -0.43 -9.24 -12.60
N VAL A 138 -0.40 -8.97 -11.30
CA VAL A 138 0.51 -9.58 -10.33
C VAL A 138 -0.32 -10.37 -9.31
N ILE A 139 0.10 -11.61 -9.04
CA ILE A 139 -0.48 -12.48 -8.01
C ILE A 139 0.56 -12.66 -6.91
N LEU A 140 0.19 -12.27 -5.69
CA LEU A 140 1.03 -12.37 -4.50
C LEU A 140 0.47 -13.41 -3.53
N ASP A 141 1.34 -14.03 -2.75
CA ASP A 141 0.96 -14.81 -1.57
C ASP A 141 0.48 -13.83 -0.49
N LEU A 142 -0.77 -13.97 -0.05
CA LEU A 142 -1.41 -13.01 0.85
C LEU A 142 -0.73 -12.96 2.24
N ARG A 143 -0.12 -14.07 2.67
CA ARG A 143 0.47 -14.18 4.01
C ARG A 143 1.85 -13.54 4.07
N THR A 144 2.63 -13.67 3.00
CA THR A 144 4.05 -13.25 2.97
C THR A 144 4.28 -12.01 2.09
N GLY A 145 3.35 -11.67 1.21
CA GLY A 145 3.51 -10.64 0.19
C GLY A 145 4.40 -11.07 -0.98
N ALA A 146 4.90 -12.31 -1.00
CA ALA A 146 5.82 -12.77 -2.05
C ALA A 146 5.11 -12.93 -3.40
N GLU A 147 5.79 -12.59 -4.49
CA GLU A 147 5.26 -12.80 -5.85
C GLU A 147 5.16 -14.29 -6.17
N VAL A 148 3.97 -14.72 -6.59
CA VAL A 148 3.67 -16.08 -7.04
C VAL A 148 3.71 -16.17 -8.56
N ALA A 149 3.12 -15.18 -9.24
CA ALA A 149 3.15 -15.07 -10.70
C ALA A 149 2.83 -13.63 -11.14
N ALA A 150 3.42 -13.18 -12.24
CA ALA A 150 3.12 -11.87 -12.84
C ALA A 150 3.07 -11.94 -14.38
N GLY A 151 2.20 -11.11 -14.97
CA GLY A 151 2.05 -10.95 -16.41
C GLY A 151 1.90 -12.29 -17.14
N GLY A 152 2.82 -12.58 -18.05
CA GLY A 152 2.80 -13.81 -18.84
C GLY A 152 3.15 -15.09 -18.08
N ALA A 153 3.70 -14.99 -16.86
CA ALA A 153 3.95 -16.15 -16.00
C ALA A 153 2.68 -16.68 -15.33
N VAL A 154 1.56 -15.95 -15.39
CA VAL A 154 0.26 -16.46 -14.94
C VAL A 154 -0.23 -17.53 -15.92
N THR A 155 -0.37 -18.76 -15.43
CA THR A 155 -0.78 -19.91 -16.24
C THR A 155 -2.10 -19.61 -16.96
N GLY A 156 -2.14 -19.79 -18.28
CA GLY A 156 -3.33 -19.52 -19.10
C GLY A 156 -3.46 -18.07 -19.62
N LEU A 157 -2.79 -17.07 -19.01
CA LEU A 157 -2.64 -15.75 -19.65
C LEU A 157 -1.55 -15.79 -20.72
N GLY A 158 -0.38 -16.32 -20.36
CA GLY A 158 0.78 -16.48 -21.26
C GLY A 158 1.24 -15.16 -21.88
N GLU A 159 1.94 -15.23 -23.00
CA GLU A 159 2.50 -14.04 -23.71
C GLU A 159 1.43 -13.06 -24.22
N LYS A 160 0.15 -13.45 -24.19
CA LYS A 160 -0.99 -12.62 -24.63
C LYS A 160 -1.58 -11.77 -23.51
N TYR A 161 -0.94 -11.68 -22.34
CA TYR A 161 -1.40 -10.76 -21.30
C TYR A 161 -1.34 -9.30 -21.79
N VAL A 162 -2.17 -8.44 -21.20
CA VAL A 162 -2.18 -7.02 -21.51
C VAL A 162 -1.49 -6.27 -20.38
N ALA A 163 -0.43 -5.54 -20.70
CA ALA A 163 0.19 -4.59 -19.78
C ALA A 163 -0.71 -3.36 -19.66
N GLY A 164 -1.53 -3.31 -18.61
CA GLY A 164 -2.42 -2.19 -18.33
C GLY A 164 -3.48 -2.55 -17.30
N ARG A 165 -3.60 -1.74 -16.26
CA ARG A 165 -4.49 -2.01 -15.12
C ARG A 165 -5.95 -2.22 -15.53
N ALA A 166 -6.44 -1.40 -16.44
CA ALA A 166 -7.82 -1.42 -16.91
C ALA A 166 -8.18 -2.64 -17.79
N ALA A 167 -7.21 -3.51 -18.10
CA ALA A 167 -7.46 -4.83 -18.70
C ALA A 167 -7.90 -5.89 -17.69
N TYR A 168 -7.97 -5.54 -16.40
CA TYR A 168 -8.32 -6.46 -15.33
C TYR A 168 -9.42 -5.89 -14.43
N GLY A 169 -10.24 -6.77 -13.86
CA GLY A 169 -11.32 -6.41 -12.94
C GLY A 169 -11.68 -7.56 -12.01
N TYR A 170 -12.50 -7.29 -10.99
CA TYR A 170 -12.99 -8.32 -10.08
C TYR A 170 -14.48 -8.53 -10.25
N ASP A 171 -14.89 -9.76 -10.52
CA ASP A 171 -16.28 -10.20 -10.56
C ASP A 171 -16.68 -10.78 -9.20
N PRO A 172 -17.48 -10.06 -8.38
CA PRO A 172 -17.86 -10.53 -7.05
C PRO A 172 -18.81 -11.74 -7.09
N ASP A 173 -19.66 -11.84 -8.11
CA ASP A 173 -20.65 -12.91 -8.25
C ASP A 173 -19.96 -14.27 -8.51
N GLY A 174 -19.01 -14.28 -9.45
CA GLY A 174 -18.18 -15.43 -9.78
C GLY A 174 -17.00 -15.64 -8.85
N ARG A 175 -16.72 -14.71 -7.91
CA ARG A 175 -15.53 -14.67 -7.06
C ARG A 175 -14.26 -14.95 -7.89
N SER A 176 -14.07 -14.15 -8.92
CA SER A 176 -12.97 -14.34 -9.86
C SER A 176 -12.43 -13.00 -10.37
N VAL A 177 -11.13 -12.97 -10.67
CA VAL A 177 -10.52 -11.89 -11.43
C VAL A 177 -10.80 -12.13 -12.89
N VAL A 178 -11.35 -11.12 -13.57
CA VAL A 178 -11.56 -11.11 -15.01
C VAL A 178 -10.39 -10.40 -15.66
N ALA A 179 -9.81 -11.02 -16.67
CA ALA A 179 -8.68 -10.50 -17.42
C ALA A 179 -9.00 -10.46 -18.92
N MET A 180 -8.65 -9.38 -19.59
CA MET A 180 -8.70 -9.28 -21.04
C MET A 180 -7.30 -9.54 -21.61
N ASN A 181 -7.20 -10.45 -22.58
CA ASN A 181 -5.95 -10.72 -23.28
C ASN A 181 -5.79 -9.81 -24.52
N ALA A 182 -4.64 -9.89 -25.18
CA ALA A 182 -4.29 -9.07 -26.34
C ALA A 182 -5.21 -9.31 -27.56
N ASP A 183 -5.88 -10.46 -27.63
CA ASP A 183 -6.88 -10.77 -28.68
C ASP A 183 -8.28 -10.22 -28.33
N GLY A 184 -8.45 -9.59 -27.17
CA GLY A 184 -9.74 -9.13 -26.65
C GLY A 184 -10.59 -10.23 -26.03
N ALA A 185 -10.07 -11.46 -25.90
CA ALA A 185 -10.78 -12.53 -25.22
C ALA A 185 -10.76 -12.31 -23.70
N LEU A 186 -11.89 -12.64 -23.06
CA LEU A 186 -12.04 -12.55 -21.61
C LEU A 186 -11.73 -13.90 -20.96
N LEU A 187 -10.88 -13.83 -19.95
CA LEU A 187 -10.41 -14.94 -19.13
C LEU A 187 -10.83 -14.69 -17.68
N THR A 188 -10.98 -15.75 -16.90
CA THR A 188 -11.25 -15.70 -15.47
C THR A 188 -10.21 -16.47 -14.69
N ILE A 189 -9.79 -15.91 -13.56
CA ILE A 189 -8.93 -16.55 -12.56
C ILE A 189 -9.75 -16.60 -11.27
N GLY A 190 -10.14 -17.81 -10.85
CA GLY A 190 -10.85 -17.96 -9.56
C GLY A 190 -9.98 -17.50 -8.40
N LEU A 191 -10.58 -16.95 -7.34
CA LEU A 191 -9.81 -16.61 -6.13
C LEU A 191 -9.06 -17.85 -5.61
N ASP A 192 -7.84 -17.62 -5.15
CA ASP A 192 -6.86 -18.63 -4.73
C ASP A 192 -6.30 -19.54 -5.84
N SER A 193 -6.62 -19.25 -7.11
CA SER A 193 -5.99 -19.88 -8.27
C SER A 193 -4.93 -18.97 -8.91
N VAL A 194 -3.94 -19.58 -9.55
CA VAL A 194 -2.96 -18.90 -10.43
C VAL A 194 -3.16 -19.25 -11.90
N THR A 195 -4.27 -19.91 -12.22
CA THR A 195 -4.60 -20.37 -13.58
C THR A 195 -5.80 -19.62 -14.11
N ALA A 196 -5.60 -18.95 -15.24
CA ALA A 196 -6.64 -18.34 -16.05
C ALA A 196 -7.26 -19.37 -17.00
N GLY A 197 -8.59 -19.34 -17.11
CA GLY A 197 -9.34 -20.09 -18.11
C GLY A 197 -10.32 -19.18 -18.86
N PRO A 198 -10.92 -19.64 -19.97
CA PRO A 198 -11.96 -18.89 -20.67
C PRO A 198 -13.09 -18.46 -19.73
N ALA A 199 -13.48 -17.18 -19.81
CA ALA A 199 -14.63 -16.68 -19.06
C ALA A 199 -15.91 -17.39 -19.53
N ARG A 200 -16.81 -17.67 -18.59
CA ARG A 200 -18.16 -18.16 -18.95
C ARG A 200 -18.89 -17.11 -19.78
N PRO A 201 -19.80 -17.50 -20.69
CA PRO A 201 -20.52 -16.55 -21.55
C PRO A 201 -21.22 -15.42 -20.80
N GLU A 202 -21.80 -15.72 -19.63
CA GLU A 202 -22.43 -14.74 -18.74
C GLU A 202 -21.46 -13.66 -18.21
N ILE A 203 -20.28 -14.07 -17.74
CA ILE A 203 -19.23 -13.16 -17.26
C ILE A 203 -18.65 -12.38 -18.43
N ALA A 204 -18.38 -13.06 -19.56
CA ALA A 204 -17.86 -12.42 -20.75
C ALA A 204 -18.80 -11.32 -21.26
N ALA A 205 -20.11 -11.56 -21.30
CA ALA A 205 -21.10 -10.56 -21.70
C ALA A 205 -21.17 -9.38 -20.72
N LYS A 206 -21.12 -9.65 -19.40
CA LYS A 206 -21.11 -8.61 -18.35
C LYS A 206 -19.91 -7.67 -18.45
N TRP A 207 -18.74 -8.22 -18.77
CA TRP A 207 -17.46 -7.49 -18.77
C TRP A 207 -17.04 -6.97 -20.15
N ALA A 208 -17.76 -7.34 -21.21
CA ALA A 208 -17.52 -6.84 -22.56
C ALA A 208 -17.63 -5.30 -22.61
N GLY A 209 -16.56 -4.64 -23.05
CA GLY A 209 -16.48 -3.17 -23.12
C GLY A 209 -16.30 -2.47 -21.77
N VAL A 210 -16.30 -3.22 -20.65
CA VAL A 210 -15.94 -2.68 -19.33
C VAL A 210 -14.42 -2.56 -19.21
N LEU A 211 -13.72 -3.65 -19.54
CA LEU A 211 -12.26 -3.72 -19.57
C LEU A 211 -11.71 -3.13 -20.88
N SER A 212 -10.64 -2.35 -20.78
CA SER A 212 -9.96 -1.76 -21.93
C SER A 212 -8.54 -1.32 -21.54
N PRO A 213 -7.51 -1.53 -22.39
CA PRO A 213 -6.13 -1.20 -22.03
C PRO A 213 -5.90 0.32 -21.94
N GLY A 214 -6.67 1.10 -22.68
CA GLY A 214 -6.48 2.55 -22.82
C GLY A 214 -7.55 3.40 -22.15
N ARG A 215 -8.41 2.80 -21.32
CA ARG A 215 -9.43 3.57 -20.61
C ARG A 215 -8.77 4.35 -19.46
N PRO A 216 -8.86 5.68 -19.43
CA PRO A 216 -8.43 6.42 -18.26
C PRO A 216 -9.25 5.99 -17.05
N ASP A 217 -8.58 5.84 -15.92
CA ASP A 217 -9.22 5.44 -14.67
C ASP A 217 -10.11 6.60 -14.18
N THR A 218 -11.41 6.51 -14.45
CA THR A 218 -12.39 7.45 -13.91
C THR A 218 -12.85 6.94 -12.56
N SER A 219 -11.97 7.05 -11.55
CA SER A 219 -12.36 6.76 -10.18
C SER A 219 -13.48 7.73 -9.76
N PRO A 220 -14.63 7.22 -9.27
CA PRO A 220 -15.70 8.09 -8.81
C PRO A 220 -15.21 8.97 -7.67
N SER A 221 -15.72 10.20 -7.58
CA SER A 221 -15.33 11.10 -6.48
C SER A 221 -15.59 10.45 -5.13
N ALA A 222 -14.58 10.45 -4.26
CA ALA A 222 -14.68 9.91 -2.89
C ALA A 222 -15.58 10.75 -1.99
N THR A 223 -16.03 11.92 -2.45
CA THR A 223 -16.87 12.80 -1.65
C THR A 223 -18.12 13.23 -2.40
N ALA A 224 -19.19 13.48 -1.64
CA ALA A 224 -20.49 13.88 -2.18
C ALA A 224 -21.25 14.79 -1.21
N SER A 225 -22.28 15.47 -1.70
CA SER A 225 -23.23 16.21 -0.85
C SER A 225 -24.28 15.31 -0.19
N LYS A 226 -24.40 14.05 -0.64
CA LYS A 226 -25.34 13.05 -0.14
C LYS A 226 -24.72 11.65 -0.19
N VAL A 227 -25.04 10.81 0.80
CA VAL A 227 -24.64 9.39 0.84
C VAL A 227 -25.84 8.55 1.27
N SER A 228 -26.04 7.41 0.62
CA SER A 228 -27.09 6.45 0.97
C SER A 228 -26.62 5.53 2.10
N LEU A 229 -27.52 5.22 3.02
CA LEU A 229 -27.33 4.23 4.07
C LEU A 229 -27.87 2.86 3.60
N ALA A 230 -27.37 1.78 4.20
CA ALA A 230 -27.83 0.42 3.91
C ALA A 230 -29.33 0.22 4.19
N THR A 231 -29.93 1.05 5.04
CA THR A 231 -31.36 1.05 5.37
C THR A 231 -32.25 1.68 4.27
N GLY A 232 -31.66 2.24 3.22
CA GLY A 232 -32.37 3.02 2.20
C GLY A 232 -32.60 4.48 2.56
N GLU A 233 -32.27 4.89 3.79
CA GLU A 233 -32.19 6.29 4.21
C GLU A 233 -30.99 6.99 3.56
N GLN A 234 -30.97 8.32 3.59
CA GLN A 234 -29.83 9.12 3.12
C GLN A 234 -29.36 10.10 4.19
N VAL A 235 -28.06 10.38 4.19
CA VAL A 235 -27.49 11.53 4.88
C VAL A 235 -27.16 12.57 3.82
N GLN A 236 -27.53 13.83 4.09
CA GLN A 236 -27.27 14.94 3.19
C GLN A 236 -26.71 16.13 3.94
N LEU A 237 -25.90 16.93 3.23
CA LEU A 237 -25.48 18.24 3.69
C LEU A 237 -26.56 19.28 3.37
N ARG A 238 -26.80 20.17 4.33
CA ARG A 238 -27.69 21.33 4.18
C ARG A 238 -26.90 22.58 4.52
N GLU A 239 -26.92 23.54 3.61
CA GLU A 239 -26.25 24.81 3.80
C GLU A 239 -26.84 25.57 5.00
N ARG A 240 -25.96 26.23 5.74
CA ARG A 240 -26.23 27.14 6.85
C ARG A 240 -25.40 28.40 6.64
N ALA A 241 -25.69 29.45 7.42
CA ALA A 241 -24.99 30.74 7.30
C ALA A 241 -23.44 30.63 7.36
N VAL A 242 -22.90 29.62 8.06
CA VAL A 242 -21.45 29.44 8.26
C VAL A 242 -20.96 28.01 7.97
N GLY A 243 -21.52 27.35 6.95
CA GLY A 243 -21.07 26.02 6.51
C GLY A 243 -22.24 25.08 6.23
N ASN A 244 -22.10 23.80 6.57
CA ASN A 244 -23.11 22.78 6.32
C ASN A 244 -23.50 22.03 7.59
N ALA A 245 -24.78 21.76 7.77
CA ALA A 245 -25.29 20.85 8.79
C ALA A 245 -25.71 19.53 8.14
N LEU A 246 -25.71 18.45 8.92
CA LEU A 246 -26.18 17.15 8.48
C LEU A 246 -27.68 17.01 8.68
N VAL A 247 -28.36 16.42 7.71
CA VAL A 247 -29.73 15.96 7.84
C VAL A 247 -29.82 14.51 7.40
N ARG A 248 -30.67 13.75 8.08
CA ARG A 248 -31.12 12.44 7.64
C ARG A 248 -32.40 12.60 6.85
N VAL A 249 -32.47 11.98 5.69
CA VAL A 249 -33.65 11.94 4.83
C VAL A 249 -34.19 10.52 4.82
N GLY A 250 -35.40 10.35 5.38
CA GLY A 250 -36.10 9.08 5.40
C GLY A 250 -36.61 8.66 4.01
N ALA A 251 -37.05 7.41 3.87
CA ALA A 251 -37.68 6.92 2.64
C ALA A 251 -38.96 7.70 2.26
N ASP A 252 -39.64 8.29 3.26
CA ASP A 252 -40.78 9.19 3.10
C ASP A 252 -40.40 10.63 2.71
N LYS A 253 -39.10 10.87 2.45
CA LYS A 253 -38.48 12.18 2.18
C LYS A 253 -38.56 13.18 3.33
N ARG A 254 -38.94 12.77 4.54
CA ARG A 254 -38.86 13.66 5.70
C ARG A 254 -37.42 13.86 6.11
N GLU A 255 -37.09 15.12 6.40
CA GLU A 255 -35.76 15.51 6.88
C GLU A 255 -35.76 15.63 8.39
N THR A 256 -34.80 14.96 9.03
CA THR A 256 -34.55 15.07 10.46
C THR A 256 -33.12 15.60 10.64
N PRO A 257 -32.92 16.73 11.34
CA PRO A 257 -31.58 17.22 11.66
C PRO A 257 -30.76 16.15 12.38
N LEU A 258 -29.50 15.98 11.96
CA LEU A 258 -28.58 15.03 12.57
C LEU A 258 -27.60 15.80 13.47
N GLY A 259 -28.08 16.16 14.66
CA GLY A 259 -27.34 17.01 15.59
C GLY A 259 -27.35 18.49 15.18
N ASN A 260 -26.53 19.28 15.88
CA ASN A 260 -26.45 20.74 15.72
C ASN A 260 -25.05 21.22 15.24
N VAL A 261 -24.17 20.29 14.89
CA VAL A 261 -22.80 20.62 14.45
C VAL A 261 -22.84 21.20 13.04
N VAL A 262 -22.08 22.27 12.82
CA VAL A 262 -21.88 22.88 11.50
C VAL A 262 -20.45 22.63 11.06
N PHE A 263 -20.30 22.15 9.83
CA PHE A 263 -19.04 21.78 9.20
C PHE A 263 -18.71 22.76 8.07
N PRO A 264 -17.64 23.57 8.19
CA PRO A 264 -17.18 24.44 7.12
C PRO A 264 -16.64 23.62 5.94
N SER A 265 -17.01 23.98 4.71
CA SER A 265 -16.53 23.31 3.48
C SER A 265 -16.68 21.79 3.51
N ALA A 266 -17.83 21.34 4.01
CA ALA A 266 -18.10 19.93 4.26
C ALA A 266 -18.38 19.14 2.98
N ALA A 267 -17.94 17.89 2.97
CA ALA A 267 -18.34 16.87 2.02
C ALA A 267 -18.46 15.52 2.74
N LEU A 268 -19.46 14.72 2.37
CA LEU A 268 -19.63 13.36 2.91
C LEU A 268 -18.70 12.40 2.17
N VAL A 269 -18.05 11.49 2.89
CA VAL A 269 -17.19 10.47 2.27
C VAL A 269 -18.04 9.32 1.73
N VAL A 270 -18.00 9.10 0.42
CA VAL A 270 -18.71 8.00 -0.27
C VAL A 270 -18.11 6.68 0.14
N GLY A 271 -18.93 5.73 0.58
CA GLY A 271 -18.46 4.47 1.17
C GLY A 271 -18.02 4.62 2.63
N GLY A 272 -18.02 5.82 3.21
CA GLY A 272 -17.75 6.07 4.62
C GLY A 272 -19.00 6.16 5.49
N ALA A 273 -20.12 5.56 5.08
CA ALA A 273 -21.34 5.55 5.85
C ALA A 273 -21.70 4.12 6.26
N THR A 274 -21.88 3.91 7.56
CA THR A 274 -22.33 2.66 8.15
C THR A 274 -23.72 2.88 8.77
N PRO A 275 -24.40 1.84 9.27
CA PRO A 275 -25.63 2.04 10.04
C PRO A 275 -25.45 2.88 11.31
N GLN A 276 -24.22 3.04 11.81
CA GLN A 276 -23.92 3.69 13.10
C GLN A 276 -23.32 5.09 12.95
N HIS A 277 -22.59 5.35 11.88
CA HIS A 277 -21.88 6.62 11.70
C HIS A 277 -21.76 7.01 10.23
N VAL A 278 -21.45 8.30 10.00
CA VAL A 278 -21.09 8.85 8.70
C VAL A 278 -19.79 9.63 8.82
N LEU A 279 -18.96 9.58 7.77
CA LEU A 279 -17.72 10.33 7.69
C LEU A 279 -17.91 11.64 6.93
N VAL A 280 -17.40 12.72 7.51
CA VAL A 280 -17.46 14.08 6.99
C VAL A 280 -16.06 14.62 6.83
N ARG A 281 -15.65 14.92 5.60
CA ARG A 281 -14.49 15.77 5.33
C ARG A 281 -14.93 17.21 5.48
N HIS A 282 -14.20 18.00 6.24
CA HIS A 282 -14.49 19.42 6.42
C HIS A 282 -13.21 20.20 6.72
N ASN A 283 -13.29 21.53 6.72
CA ASN A 283 -12.23 22.36 7.26
C ASN A 283 -12.39 22.48 8.77
N ARG A 284 -11.31 22.55 9.55
CA ARG A 284 -11.38 22.60 11.03
C ARG A 284 -12.14 23.83 11.54
N THR A 285 -11.98 24.96 10.86
CA THR A 285 -12.70 26.21 11.16
C THR A 285 -13.03 26.95 9.86
N VAL A 286 -13.80 28.04 9.94
CA VAL A 286 -14.09 28.90 8.78
C VAL A 286 -12.86 29.68 8.28
N ASN A 287 -11.84 29.85 9.12
CA ASN A 287 -10.59 30.55 8.80
C ASN A 287 -9.41 29.59 8.59
N ASP A 288 -9.65 28.28 8.72
CA ASP A 288 -8.65 27.24 8.55
C ASP A 288 -8.95 26.51 7.25
N THR A 289 -7.93 26.30 6.41
CA THR A 289 -8.05 25.53 5.17
C THR A 289 -7.63 24.08 5.34
N ASP A 290 -7.03 23.73 6.48
CA ASP A 290 -6.59 22.38 6.77
C ASP A 290 -7.81 21.45 6.87
N PRO A 291 -7.82 20.36 6.08
CA PRO A 291 -8.91 19.41 6.14
C PRO A 291 -8.83 18.57 7.42
N ALA A 292 -10.00 18.11 7.85
CA ALA A 292 -10.18 17.13 8.89
C ALA A 292 -11.27 16.14 8.47
N LEU A 293 -11.13 14.92 8.98
CA LEU A 293 -12.11 13.86 8.85
C LEU A 293 -12.80 13.67 10.20
N SER A 294 -14.09 13.95 10.27
CA SER A 294 -14.91 13.70 11.46
C SER A 294 -15.79 12.47 11.28
N VAL A 295 -15.91 11.69 12.35
CA VAL A 295 -16.88 10.60 12.49
C VAL A 295 -18.09 11.15 13.22
N VAL A 296 -19.26 11.11 12.61
CA VAL A 296 -20.51 11.59 13.21
C VAL A 296 -21.43 10.41 13.49
N SER A 297 -21.83 10.25 14.75
CA SER A 297 -22.82 9.26 15.14
C SER A 297 -24.16 9.55 14.47
N LEU A 298 -24.70 8.54 13.79
CA LEU A 298 -26.03 8.62 13.20
C LEU A 298 -27.13 8.63 14.28
N GLN A 299 -26.87 8.11 15.48
CA GLN A 299 -27.88 8.09 16.54
C GLN A 299 -28.05 9.46 17.21
N THR A 300 -26.93 10.14 17.50
CA THR A 300 -26.93 11.37 18.31
C THR A 300 -26.62 12.63 17.50
N GLY A 301 -26.06 12.48 16.30
CA GLY A 301 -25.48 13.60 15.54
C GLY A 301 -24.24 14.22 16.19
N ALA A 302 -23.68 13.59 17.22
CA ALA A 302 -22.44 14.03 17.86
C ALA A 302 -21.21 13.55 17.07
N VAL A 303 -20.15 14.36 17.06
CA VAL A 303 -18.84 13.95 16.56
C VAL A 303 -18.20 13.02 17.59
N THR A 304 -17.96 11.76 17.21
CA THR A 304 -17.37 10.73 18.09
C THR A 304 -15.84 10.66 17.98
N GLY A 305 -15.30 11.20 16.89
CA GLY A 305 -13.86 11.30 16.66
C GLY A 305 -13.56 12.25 15.51
N ALA A 306 -12.38 12.86 15.52
CA ALA A 306 -11.90 13.70 14.45
C ALA A 306 -10.40 13.47 14.25
N LEU A 307 -9.97 13.43 12.99
CA LEU A 307 -8.59 13.24 12.58
C LEU A 307 -8.20 14.37 11.62
N PRO A 308 -7.19 15.19 11.95
CA PRO A 308 -6.46 15.98 10.97
C PRO A 308 -6.10 15.14 9.75
N ILE A 309 -6.39 15.63 8.54
CA ILE A 309 -5.88 14.99 7.33
C ILE A 309 -5.11 15.99 6.48
N GLU A 310 -4.13 15.51 5.72
CA GLU A 310 -3.30 16.39 4.88
C GLU A 310 -3.92 16.65 3.50
N SER A 311 -4.77 15.75 3.03
CA SER A 311 -5.40 15.85 1.72
C SER A 311 -6.84 15.33 1.74
N SER A 312 -7.63 15.70 0.73
CA SER A 312 -9.01 15.23 0.63
C SER A 312 -9.07 13.72 0.40
N PRO A 313 -10.09 13.03 0.92
CA PRO A 313 -10.31 11.63 0.63
C PRO A 313 -10.39 11.37 -0.88
N GLU A 314 -9.65 10.36 -1.33
CA GLU A 314 -9.65 9.89 -2.72
C GLU A 314 -10.42 8.58 -2.87
N ARG A 315 -10.50 7.79 -1.79
CA ARG A 315 -11.35 6.59 -1.73
C ARG A 315 -11.77 6.27 -0.30
N ALA A 316 -12.89 5.59 -0.15
CA ALA A 316 -13.19 4.87 1.09
C ALA A 316 -13.75 3.49 0.79
N LEU A 317 -13.44 2.55 1.67
CA LEU A 317 -13.89 1.17 1.59
C LEU A 317 -14.29 0.72 2.99
N THR A 318 -15.36 -0.07 3.11
CA THR A 318 -15.76 -0.68 4.39
C THR A 318 -15.58 -2.19 4.32
N ALA A 319 -14.83 -2.74 5.28
CA ALA A 319 -14.63 -4.17 5.45
C ALA A 319 -15.88 -4.84 6.06
N SER A 320 -15.96 -6.17 6.00
CA SER A 320 -17.10 -6.93 6.53
C SER A 320 -17.31 -6.79 8.04
N ASN A 321 -16.25 -6.46 8.78
CA ASN A 321 -16.33 -6.17 10.22
C ASN A 321 -16.87 -4.76 10.54
N GLY A 322 -17.22 -3.97 9.52
CA GLY A 322 -17.73 -2.60 9.64
C GLY A 322 -16.65 -1.52 9.78
N THR A 323 -15.37 -1.89 9.75
CA THR A 323 -14.26 -0.92 9.73
C THR A 323 -14.14 -0.31 8.36
N THR A 324 -14.04 1.02 8.30
CA THR A 324 -13.86 1.78 7.07
C THR A 324 -12.43 2.26 6.98
N ALA A 325 -11.76 2.02 5.85
CA ALA A 325 -10.51 2.68 5.51
C ALA A 325 -10.82 3.84 4.55
N VAL A 326 -10.33 5.03 4.87
CA VAL A 326 -10.40 6.23 4.04
C VAL A 326 -8.99 6.56 3.58
N VAL A 327 -8.80 6.55 2.28
CA VAL A 327 -7.52 6.83 1.63
C VAL A 327 -7.47 8.28 1.26
N THR A 328 -6.39 8.93 1.66
CA THR A 328 -5.99 10.25 1.16
C THR A 328 -4.69 10.07 0.36
N ARG A 329 -4.12 11.16 -0.16
CA ARG A 329 -2.87 11.09 -0.92
C ARG A 329 -1.67 10.63 -0.09
N THR A 330 -1.63 10.94 1.20
CA THR A 330 -0.43 10.74 2.03
C THR A 330 -0.64 9.77 3.18
N GLU A 331 -1.89 9.42 3.48
CA GLU A 331 -2.23 8.60 4.65
C GLU A 331 -3.51 7.80 4.43
N ILE A 332 -3.73 6.85 5.33
CA ILE A 332 -5.00 6.13 5.43
C ILE A 332 -5.57 6.35 6.82
N ALA A 333 -6.82 6.80 6.91
CA ALA A 333 -7.56 6.82 8.15
C ALA A 333 -8.41 5.55 8.26
N THR A 334 -8.34 4.85 9.40
CA THR A 334 -9.27 3.77 9.74
C THR A 334 -10.32 4.26 10.70
N VAL A 335 -11.57 3.84 10.47
CA VAL A 335 -12.71 4.10 11.34
C VAL A 335 -13.35 2.78 11.71
N THR A 336 -13.24 2.39 12.97
CA THR A 336 -13.82 1.16 13.49
C THR A 336 -15.34 1.23 13.50
N ALA A 337 -16.01 0.07 13.60
CA ALA A 337 -17.46 0.00 13.65
C ALA A 337 -18.06 0.85 14.79
N ASP A 338 -17.38 0.91 15.95
CA ASP A 338 -17.76 1.74 17.11
C ASP A 338 -17.44 3.24 16.97
N GLY A 339 -16.92 3.66 15.80
CA GLY A 339 -16.74 5.07 15.44
C GLY A 339 -15.46 5.71 15.96
N ARG A 340 -14.44 4.92 16.34
CA ARG A 340 -13.10 5.43 16.64
C ARG A 340 -12.33 5.62 15.34
N ILE A 341 -11.60 6.72 15.24
CA ILE A 341 -10.78 7.05 14.07
C ILE A 341 -9.30 7.08 14.45
N SER A 342 -8.46 6.51 13.59
CA SER A 342 -6.99 6.50 13.73
C SER A 342 -6.31 6.63 12.38
N ALA A 343 -5.14 7.28 12.35
CA ALA A 343 -4.28 7.28 11.17
C ALA A 343 -3.44 5.98 11.11
N LEU A 344 -3.35 5.40 9.92
CA LEU A 344 -2.41 4.34 9.57
C LEU A 344 -1.21 4.96 8.90
N THR A 345 -0.04 4.67 9.45
CA THR A 345 1.23 5.11 8.89
C THR A 345 1.80 4.04 7.98
N ILE A 346 2.19 4.41 6.76
CA ILE A 346 2.67 3.49 5.72
C ILE A 346 4.02 3.98 5.22
N GLY A 347 4.90 3.06 4.85
CA GLY A 347 6.19 3.40 4.22
C GLY A 347 7.24 4.02 5.15
N LYS A 348 6.98 4.12 6.46
CA LYS A 348 8.00 4.61 7.42
C LYS A 348 9.12 3.60 7.66
N THR A 349 8.79 2.31 7.66
CA THR A 349 9.79 1.24 7.84
C THR A 349 10.47 0.92 6.52
N ASP A 350 11.78 1.14 6.42
CA ASP A 350 12.55 0.75 5.24
C ASP A 350 12.88 -0.76 5.20
N PHE A 351 13.59 -1.20 4.16
CA PHE A 351 14.03 -2.61 3.98
C PHE A 351 14.86 -3.15 5.16
N PHE A 352 15.38 -2.27 6.03
CA PHE A 352 16.14 -2.61 7.23
C PHE A 352 15.28 -2.58 8.52
N GLY A 353 13.96 -2.36 8.40
CA GLY A 353 13.04 -2.34 9.53
C GLY A 353 13.16 -1.09 10.41
N ASN A 354 13.68 0.03 9.86
CA ASN A 354 13.78 1.32 10.57
C ASN A 354 12.72 2.31 10.15
#